data_AF-A0A7J6UPU4-F1
#
_entry.id   AF-A0A7J6UPU4-F1
#
_cell.length_a   1.000
_cell.length_b   1.000
_cell.length_c   1.000
_cell.angle_alpha   90.00
_cell.angle_beta   90.00
_cell.angle_gamma   90.00
#
_symmetry.space_group_name_H-M   'P 1'
#
loop_
_entity.id
_entity.type
_entity.pdbx_description
1 polymer ?
#
loop_
_entity_poly.entity_id
_entity_poly.type
_entity_poly.pdbx_seq_one_letter_code
_entity_poly.pdbx_strand_id
1 'polypeptide(L)'
;MGHFGRGPIMLSWFGLVLPALIFCYTGQAAYVLSVGTQAAASNPFWSATPNALYIVMLIFATITTIIASQAMITGCFGLINMAVSLELFPRVKVVNTNPKEKAHIYIPEVNFLLGLGTIILVLAFRSSGALTGAYGVAVLFTFNMSTQLYVQVLHRVYGWNFLVAFCCLIPFMIVDGTLLVSNLYMKMDENGWVTL
;
A
#
# COMPACT_ATOMS: atom_id res chain seq x y z
N MET A 1 6.31 5.13 12.84
CA MET A 1 5.94 3.72 13.05
C MET A 1 6.38 3.24 14.45
N GLY A 2 6.01 3.95 15.52
CA GLY A 2 6.62 3.77 16.85
C GLY A 2 5.74 3.11 17.91
N HIS A 3 4.55 2.61 17.55
CA HIS A 3 3.58 2.08 18.52
C HIS A 3 3.77 0.59 18.83
N PHE A 4 4.26 -0.18 17.85
CA PHE A 4 4.37 -1.63 17.96
C PHE A 4 5.84 -2.04 17.90
N GLY A 5 6.25 -2.87 18.85
CA GLY A 5 7.59 -3.48 18.82
C GLY A 5 7.72 -4.50 17.69
N ARG A 6 8.96 -4.91 17.40
CA ARG A 6 9.26 -5.94 16.39
C ARG A 6 8.48 -7.24 16.60
N GLY A 7 8.35 -7.70 17.85
CA GLY A 7 7.68 -8.97 18.19
C GLY A 7 6.22 -9.03 17.75
N PRO A 8 5.35 -8.11 18.20
CA PRO A 8 3.96 -8.04 17.75
C PRO A 8 3.81 -7.92 16.23
N ILE A 9 4.64 -7.10 15.57
CA ILE A 9 4.61 -6.93 14.11
C ILE A 9 4.89 -8.27 13.41
N MET A 10 5.94 -8.97 13.84
CA MET A 10 6.30 -10.27 13.26
C MET A 10 5.21 -11.32 13.50
N LEU A 11 4.63 -11.37 14.70
CA LEU A 11 3.59 -12.34 15.03
C LEU A 11 2.31 -12.08 14.23
N SER A 12 1.85 -10.83 14.13
CA SER A 12 0.68 -10.48 13.33
C SER A 12 0.90 -10.79 11.85
N TRP A 13 2.09 -10.49 11.32
CA TRP A 13 2.40 -10.76 9.92
C TRP A 13 2.49 -12.26 9.61
N PHE A 14 3.38 -12.98 10.28
CA PHE A 14 3.65 -14.39 9.98
C PHE A 14 2.61 -15.35 10.55
N GLY A 15 1.96 -14.99 11.66
CA GLY A 15 0.98 -15.84 12.33
C GLY A 15 -0.45 -15.69 11.80
N LEU A 16 -0.81 -14.55 11.22
CA LEU A 16 -2.18 -14.28 10.78
C LEU A 16 -2.25 -13.79 9.33
N VAL A 17 -1.60 -12.67 9.01
CA VAL A 17 -1.77 -12.00 7.72
C VAL A 17 -1.25 -12.86 6.56
N LEU A 18 -0.03 -13.36 6.66
CA LEU A 18 0.59 -14.15 5.60
C LEU A 18 -0.17 -15.47 5.34
N PRO A 19 -0.52 -16.29 6.36
CA PRO A 19 -1.36 -17.47 6.14
C PRO A 19 -2.72 -17.13 5.50
N ALA A 20 -3.39 -16.08 5.98
CA ALA A 20 -4.68 -15.66 5.45
C ALA A 20 -4.60 -15.23 3.97
N LEU A 21 -3.56 -14.48 3.60
CA LEU A 21 -3.32 -14.08 2.21
C LEU A 21 -3.05 -15.29 1.32
N ILE A 22 -2.23 -16.24 1.78
CA ILE A 22 -1.97 -17.48 1.04
C ILE A 22 -3.30 -18.20 0.79
N PHE A 23 -4.09 -18.48 1.82
CA PHE A 23 -5.38 -19.16 1.62
C PHE A 23 -6.32 -18.40 0.70
N CYS A 24 -6.38 -17.07 0.80
CA CYS A 24 -7.22 -16.25 -0.06
C CYS A 24 -6.80 -16.35 -1.53
N TYR A 25 -5.52 -16.17 -1.85
CA TYR A 25 -5.03 -16.23 -3.22
C TYR A 25 -5.08 -17.63 -3.81
N THR A 26 -4.73 -18.67 -3.04
CA THR A 26 -4.82 -20.05 -3.54
C THR A 26 -6.28 -20.47 -3.76
N GLY A 27 -7.21 -20.00 -2.91
CA GLY A 27 -8.65 -20.20 -3.10
C GLY A 27 -9.19 -19.51 -4.36
N GLN A 28 -8.78 -18.26 -4.60
CA GLN A 28 -9.11 -17.55 -5.84
C GLN A 28 -8.52 -18.26 -7.08
N ALA A 29 -7.27 -18.73 -6.99
CA ALA A 29 -6.64 -19.47 -8.07
C ALA A 29 -7.39 -20.78 -8.38
N ALA A 30 -7.79 -21.53 -7.35
CA ALA A 30 -8.59 -22.75 -7.51
C ALA A 30 -9.95 -22.49 -8.16
N TYR A 31 -10.61 -21.37 -7.81
CA TYR A 31 -11.86 -20.96 -8.43
C TYR A 31 -11.69 -20.57 -9.92
N VAL A 32 -10.65 -19.80 -10.25
CA VAL A 32 -10.35 -19.44 -11.63
C VAL A 32 -10.08 -20.69 -12.48
N LEU A 33 -9.38 -21.68 -11.93
CA LEU A 33 -9.12 -22.95 -12.60
C LEU A 33 -10.39 -23.79 -12.82
N SER A 34 -11.39 -23.72 -11.93
CA SER A 34 -12.61 -24.52 -12.04
C SER A 34 -13.65 -23.94 -12.99
N VAL A 35 -13.76 -22.61 -13.09
CA VAL A 35 -14.78 -21.93 -13.93
C VAL A 35 -14.20 -21.46 -15.27
N GLY A 36 -12.88 -21.41 -15.42
CA GLY A 36 -12.19 -20.95 -16.63
C GLY A 36 -11.92 -19.45 -16.63
N THR A 37 -10.85 -19.03 -17.31
CA THR A 37 -10.31 -17.66 -17.26
C THR A 37 -11.29 -16.58 -17.71
N GLN A 38 -12.14 -16.87 -18.70
CA GLN A 38 -13.08 -15.89 -19.26
C GLN A 38 -14.21 -15.53 -18.28
N ALA A 39 -14.66 -16.48 -17.46
CA ALA A 39 -15.78 -16.26 -16.53
C ALA A 39 -15.37 -15.54 -15.24
N ALA A 40 -14.11 -15.69 -14.82
CA ALA A 40 -13.57 -15.08 -13.60
C ALA A 40 -12.85 -13.73 -13.82
N ALA A 41 -12.77 -13.25 -15.06
CA ALA A 41 -11.87 -12.16 -15.46
C ALA A 41 -12.19 -10.77 -14.86
N SER A 42 -13.45 -10.50 -14.48
CA SER A 42 -13.84 -9.16 -14.00
C SER A 42 -13.50 -8.94 -12.52
N ASN A 43 -13.80 -9.92 -11.65
CA ASN A 43 -13.44 -9.87 -10.23
C ASN A 43 -13.47 -11.27 -9.58
N PRO A 44 -12.31 -11.95 -9.46
CA PRO A 44 -12.24 -13.30 -8.89
C PRO A 44 -12.76 -13.39 -7.45
N PHE A 45 -12.57 -12.34 -6.64
CA PHE A 45 -12.99 -12.33 -5.24
C PHE A 45 -14.52 -12.39 -5.10
N TRP A 46 -15.24 -11.51 -5.80
CA TRP A 46 -16.70 -11.49 -5.75
C TRP A 46 -17.31 -12.71 -6.44
N SER A 47 -16.70 -13.20 -7.52
CA SER A 47 -17.18 -14.36 -8.26
C SER A 47 -17.03 -15.66 -7.45
N ALA A 48 -15.97 -15.79 -6.66
CA ALA A 48 -15.75 -16.93 -5.77
C ALA A 48 -16.65 -16.92 -4.53
N THR A 49 -17.33 -15.80 -4.23
CA THR A 49 -18.15 -15.66 -3.03
C THR A 49 -19.54 -16.26 -3.24
N PRO A 50 -19.99 -17.22 -2.41
CA PRO A 50 -21.35 -17.76 -2.52
C PRO A 50 -22.41 -16.66 -2.32
N ASN A 51 -23.50 -16.71 -3.11
CA ASN A 51 -24.57 -15.70 -3.05
C ASN A 51 -25.14 -15.49 -1.64
N ALA A 52 -25.26 -16.56 -0.83
CA ALA A 52 -25.76 -16.47 0.54
C ALA A 52 -24.86 -15.65 1.48
N LEU A 53 -23.55 -15.59 1.20
CA LEU A 53 -22.56 -14.86 2.01
C LEU A 53 -22.16 -13.51 1.41
N TYR A 54 -22.67 -13.17 0.23
CA TYR A 54 -22.30 -11.95 -0.48
C TYR A 54 -22.48 -10.69 0.38
N ILE A 55 -23.65 -10.53 1.01
CA ILE A 55 -23.95 -9.35 1.83
C ILE A 55 -23.04 -9.27 3.07
N VAL A 56 -22.72 -10.42 3.67
CA VAL A 56 -21.83 -10.51 4.84
C VAL A 56 -20.42 -10.08 4.44
N MET A 57 -19.90 -10.63 3.35
CA MET A 57 -18.58 -10.26 2.82
C MET A 57 -18.50 -8.79 2.42
N LEU A 58 -19.58 -8.23 1.86
CA LEU A 58 -19.66 -6.80 1.53
C LEU A 58 -19.55 -5.91 2.75
N ILE A 59 -20.25 -6.25 3.84
CA ILE A 59 -20.15 -5.52 5.10
C ILE A 59 -18.73 -5.58 5.66
N PHE A 60 -18.13 -6.78 5.70
CA PHE A 60 -16.75 -6.93 6.17
C PHE A 60 -15.75 -6.16 5.31
N ALA A 61 -15.82 -6.27 3.98
CA ALA A 61 -14.95 -5.55 3.06
C ALA A 61 -15.06 -4.03 3.25
N THR A 62 -16.27 -3.52 3.48
CA THR A 62 -16.51 -2.09 3.74
C THR A 62 -15.85 -1.66 5.04
N ILE A 63 -16.05 -2.41 6.13
CA ILE A 63 -15.45 -2.13 7.44
C ILE A 63 -13.91 -2.17 7.34
N THR A 64 -13.36 -3.19 6.70
CA THR A 64 -11.91 -3.31 6.48
C THR A 64 -11.36 -2.12 5.70
N THR A 65 -12.07 -1.65 4.67
CA THR A 65 -11.66 -0.47 3.88
C THR A 65 -11.62 0.81 4.73
N ILE A 66 -12.59 0.99 5.63
CA ILE A 66 -12.61 2.13 6.58
C ILE A 66 -11.41 2.05 7.53
N ILE A 67 -11.14 0.88 8.11
CA ILE A 67 -10.01 0.67 9.03
C ILE A 67 -8.67 0.93 8.32
N ALA A 68 -8.50 0.40 7.10
CA ALA A 68 -7.30 0.62 6.31
C ALA A 68 -7.09 2.12 6.00
N SER A 69 -8.15 2.85 5.67
CA SER A 69 -8.09 4.29 5.41
C SER A 69 -7.62 5.07 6.64
N GLN A 70 -8.14 4.72 7.83
CA GLN A 70 -7.71 5.35 9.09
C GLN A 70 -6.24 5.08 9.42
N ALA A 71 -5.77 3.85 9.17
CA ALA A 71 -4.37 3.49 9.35
C ALA A 71 -3.45 4.31 8.42
N MET A 72 -3.84 4.54 7.17
CA MET A 72 -3.08 5.36 6.21
C MET A 72 -3.02 6.84 6.63
N ILE A 73 -4.15 7.42 7.05
CA ILE A 73 -4.22 8.82 7.52
C ILE A 73 -3.28 9.02 8.71
N THR A 74 -3.36 8.12 9.69
CA THR A 74 -2.50 8.14 10.88
C THR A 74 -1.02 7.95 10.52
N GLY A 75 -0.73 7.06 9.56
CA GLY A 75 0.61 6.87 9.01
C GLY A 75 1.18 8.13 8.38
N CYS A 76 0.36 8.86 7.61
CA CYS A 76 0.74 10.12 6.98
C CYS A 76 1.09 11.19 8.03
N PHE A 77 0.30 11.34 9.10
CA PHE A 77 0.62 12.26 10.19
C PHE A 77 1.98 11.95 10.83
N GLY A 78 2.30 10.66 11.00
CA GLY A 78 3.59 10.22 11.52
C GLY A 78 4.75 10.57 10.58
N LEU A 79 4.59 10.39 9.27
CA LEU A 79 5.61 10.75 8.27
C LEU A 79 5.85 12.26 8.20
N ILE A 80 4.78 13.06 8.19
CA ILE A 80 4.89 14.53 8.18
C ILE A 80 5.57 15.01 9.46
N ASN A 81 5.22 14.48 10.63
CA ASN A 81 5.87 14.86 11.88
C ASN A 81 7.38 14.51 11.88
N MET A 82 7.75 13.37 11.30
CA MET A 82 9.15 13.00 11.10
C MET A 82 9.86 13.95 10.12
N ALA A 83 9.20 14.33 9.03
CA ALA A 83 9.75 15.26 8.04
C ALA A 83 9.95 16.68 8.62
N VAL A 84 9.01 17.17 9.43
CA VAL A 84 9.15 18.45 10.16
C VAL A 84 10.33 18.40 11.13
N SER A 85 10.51 17.28 11.83
CA SER A 85 11.65 17.09 12.76
C SER A 85 13.00 17.05 12.04
N LEU A 86 13.01 16.70 10.75
CA LEU A 86 14.18 16.73 9.86
C LEU A 86 14.31 18.06 9.08
N GLU A 87 13.48 19.06 9.40
CA GLU A 87 13.41 20.35 8.70
C GLU A 87 13.10 20.25 7.19
N LEU A 88 12.56 19.12 6.74
CA LEU A 88 12.20 18.86 5.34
C LEU A 88 10.80 19.37 4.96
N PHE A 89 9.99 19.79 5.94
CA PHE A 89 8.61 20.23 5.73
C PHE A 89 8.32 21.50 6.54
N PRO A 90 7.54 22.47 6.01
CA PRO A 90 7.15 23.66 6.76
C PRO A 90 6.41 23.31 8.05
N ARG A 91 6.50 24.18 9.05
CA ARG A 91 5.87 23.95 10.36
C ARG A 91 4.35 23.88 10.19
N VAL A 92 3.80 22.69 10.42
CA VAL A 92 2.34 22.44 10.42
C VAL A 92 1.79 22.45 11.85
N LYS A 93 0.51 22.79 11.99
CA LYS A 93 -0.16 22.76 13.30
C LYS A 93 -0.36 21.31 13.75
N VAL A 94 0.50 20.85 14.65
CA VAL A 94 0.35 19.56 15.32
C VAL A 94 -0.57 19.71 16.52
N VAL A 95 -1.75 19.09 16.46
CA VAL A 95 -2.67 18.99 17.59
C VAL A 95 -2.44 17.64 18.26
N ASN A 96 -1.94 17.66 19.49
CA ASN A 96 -1.83 16.45 20.30
C ASN A 96 -3.22 16.14 20.88
N THR A 97 -3.87 15.09 20.39
CA THR A 97 -5.22 14.71 20.84
C THR A 97 -5.22 14.18 22.27
N ASN A 98 -4.06 13.72 22.78
CA ASN A 98 -3.88 13.33 24.17
C ASN A 98 -2.55 13.88 24.73
N PRO A 99 -2.54 14.65 25.83
CA PRO A 99 -1.32 15.18 26.45
C PRO A 99 -0.38 14.09 27.00
N LYS A 100 -0.92 12.91 27.32
CA LYS A 100 -0.16 11.79 27.92
C LYS A 100 0.45 10.85 26.88
N GLU A 101 -0.04 10.87 25.64
CA GLU A 101 0.46 10.02 24.57
C GLU A 101 0.88 10.86 23.35
N LYS A 102 2.20 11.06 23.22
CA LYS A 102 2.84 11.77 22.09
C LYS A 102 2.54 11.15 20.71
N ALA A 103 1.88 10.00 20.67
CA ALA A 103 1.62 9.25 19.46
C ALA A 103 0.24 9.54 18.83
N HIS A 104 -0.66 10.23 19.55
CA HIS A 104 -1.92 10.72 18.97
C HIS A 104 -1.72 12.11 18.35
N ILE A 105 -1.10 12.08 17.17
CA ILE A 105 -0.77 13.25 16.36
C ILE A 105 -1.92 13.47 15.37
N TYR A 106 -2.60 14.62 15.48
CA TYR A 106 -3.57 15.07 14.48
C TYR A 106 -3.05 16.32 13.78
N ILE A 107 -3.01 16.29 12.44
CA ILE A 107 -2.58 17.42 11.62
C ILE A 107 -3.76 17.81 10.71
N PRO A 108 -4.53 18.85 11.06
CA PRO A 108 -5.77 19.22 10.35
C PRO A 108 -5.55 19.50 8.86
N GLU A 109 -4.45 20.18 8.53
CA GLU A 109 -4.10 20.55 7.15
C GLU A 109 -3.86 19.31 6.28
N VAL A 110 -3.11 18.34 6.80
CA VAL A 110 -2.85 17.08 6.11
C VAL A 110 -4.14 16.28 5.94
N ASN A 111 -4.99 16.23 6.96
CA ASN A 111 -6.29 15.56 6.86
C ASN A 111 -7.17 16.18 5.78
N PHE A 112 -7.23 17.52 5.73
CA PHE A 112 -7.99 18.23 4.72
C PHE A 112 -7.43 18.00 3.31
N LEU A 113 -6.10 18.07 3.13
CA LEU A 113 -5.45 17.82 1.84
C LEU A 113 -5.65 16.38 1.36
N LEU A 114 -5.54 15.39 2.25
CA LEU A 114 -5.83 13.98 1.93
C LEU A 114 -7.29 13.79 1.53
N GLY A 115 -8.23 14.40 2.27
CA GLY A 115 -9.65 14.34 1.95
C GLY A 115 -9.97 14.97 0.59
N LEU A 116 -9.46 16.18 0.35
CA LEU A 116 -9.64 16.89 -0.91
C LEU A 116 -9.01 16.11 -2.09
N GLY A 117 -7.78 15.62 -1.92
CA GLY A 117 -7.10 14.81 -2.92
C GLY A 117 -7.86 13.53 -3.27
N THR A 118 -8.43 12.86 -2.26
CA THR A 118 -9.27 11.67 -2.47
C THR A 118 -10.52 12.00 -3.28
N ILE A 119 -11.21 13.11 -2.97
CA ILE A 119 -12.39 13.55 -3.72
C ILE A 119 -12.02 13.85 -5.18
N ILE A 120 -10.91 14.57 -5.41
CA ILE A 120 -10.43 14.90 -6.75
C ILE A 120 -10.14 13.61 -7.54
N LEU A 121 -9.43 12.65 -6.95
CA LEU A 121 -9.10 11.38 -7.61
C LEU A 121 -10.35 10.58 -7.98
N VAL A 122 -11.34 10.49 -7.08
CA VAL A 122 -12.60 9.79 -7.36
C VAL A 122 -13.34 10.45 -8.53
N LEU A 123 -13.42 11.78 -8.55
CA LEU A 123 -14.10 12.53 -9.62
C LEU A 123 -13.36 12.50 -10.97
N ALA A 124 -12.03 12.41 -10.94
CA ALA A 124 -11.19 12.35 -12.14
C ALA A 124 -11.24 10.96 -12.80
N PHE A 125 -11.03 9.89 -12.03
CA PHE A 125 -10.92 8.54 -12.59
C PHE A 125 -12.27 7.91 -12.90
N ARG A 126 -13.34 8.20 -12.13
CA ARG A 126 -14.74 7.73 -12.29
C ARG A 126 -14.98 6.22 -12.42
N SER A 127 -13.92 5.42 -12.52
CA SER A 127 -13.91 3.97 -12.69
C SER A 127 -12.89 3.36 -11.76
N SER A 128 -13.28 2.29 -11.06
CA SER A 128 -12.39 1.53 -10.17
C SER A 128 -11.20 0.94 -10.91
N GLY A 129 -11.37 0.50 -12.16
CA GLY A 129 -10.28 -0.09 -12.95
C GLY A 129 -9.15 0.90 -13.24
N ALA A 130 -9.51 2.13 -13.65
CA ALA A 130 -8.53 3.18 -13.93
C ALA A 130 -7.79 3.62 -12.65
N LEU A 131 -8.52 3.72 -11.52
CA LEU A 131 -7.92 4.03 -10.22
C LEU A 131 -6.97 2.92 -9.72
N THR A 132 -7.33 1.65 -9.88
CA THR A 132 -6.46 0.51 -9.56
C THR A 132 -5.18 0.54 -10.39
N GLY A 133 -5.28 1.01 -11.64
CA GLY A 133 -4.13 1.22 -12.51
C GLY A 133 -3.11 2.21 -11.94
N ALA A 134 -3.56 3.42 -11.64
CA ALA A 134 -2.73 4.47 -11.06
C ALA A 134 -2.16 4.06 -9.70
N TYR A 135 -2.99 3.51 -8.81
CA TYR A 135 -2.54 3.00 -7.53
C TYR A 135 -1.42 1.95 -7.66
N GLY A 136 -1.55 1.02 -8.61
CA GLY A 136 -0.54 0.00 -8.88
C GLY A 136 0.82 0.59 -9.26
N VAL A 137 0.84 1.62 -10.10
CA VAL A 137 2.08 2.30 -10.49
C VAL A 137 2.73 2.98 -9.28
N ALA A 138 1.97 3.73 -8.49
CA ALA A 138 2.49 4.42 -7.29
C ALA A 138 3.10 3.45 -6.26
N VAL A 139 2.44 2.30 -6.04
CA VAL A 139 2.95 1.27 -5.13
C VAL A 139 4.21 0.62 -5.66
N LEU A 140 4.25 0.25 -6.94
CA LEU A 140 5.43 -0.35 -7.57
C LEU A 140 6.63 0.61 -7.57
N PHE A 141 6.38 1.90 -7.79
CA PHE A 141 7.40 2.93 -7.67
C PHE A 141 7.94 3.03 -6.24
N THR A 142 7.04 2.98 -5.24
CA THR A 142 7.43 2.99 -3.82
C THR A 142 8.27 1.77 -3.45
N PHE A 143 7.94 0.57 -3.94
CA PHE A 143 8.75 -0.63 -3.73
C PHE A 143 10.12 -0.50 -4.39
N ASN A 144 10.19 -0.01 -5.63
CA ASN A 144 11.46 0.20 -6.33
C ASN A 144 12.38 1.17 -5.56
N MET A 145 11.85 2.32 -5.15
CA MET A 145 12.57 3.30 -4.33
C MET A 145 13.01 2.72 -3.00
N SER A 146 12.15 1.94 -2.33
CA SER A 146 12.49 1.31 -1.05
C SER A 146 13.62 0.29 -1.20
N THR A 147 13.60 -0.52 -2.25
CA THR A 147 14.65 -1.50 -2.57
C THR A 147 15.99 -0.80 -2.83
N GLN A 148 15.98 0.33 -3.56
CA GLN A 148 17.18 1.15 -3.78
C GLN A 148 17.73 1.77 -2.48
N LEU A 149 16.85 2.36 -1.66
CA LEU A 149 17.25 2.91 -0.36
C LEU A 149 17.79 1.81 0.58
N TYR A 150 17.24 0.60 0.50
CA TYR A 150 17.70 -0.51 1.34
C TYR A 150 19.12 -0.96 0.99
N VAL A 151 19.55 -0.90 -0.29
CA VAL A 151 20.96 -1.09 -0.67
C VAL A 151 21.86 -0.09 0.06
N GLN A 152 21.45 1.19 0.13
CA GLN A 152 22.20 2.24 0.81
C GLN A 152 22.27 2.00 2.32
N VAL A 153 21.19 1.50 2.94
CA VAL A 153 21.16 1.14 4.35
C VAL A 153 22.12 -0.02 4.64
N LEU A 154 22.11 -1.08 3.82
CA LEU A 154 23.04 -2.21 3.98
C LEU A 154 24.50 -1.76 3.89
N HIS A 155 24.79 -0.84 2.97
CA HIS A 155 26.14 -0.32 2.80
C HIS A 155 26.56 0.62 3.95
N ARG A 156 25.77 1.66 4.24
CA ARG A 156 26.17 2.74 5.17
C ARG A 156 25.91 2.45 6.64
N VAL A 157 24.88 1.66 6.96
CA VAL A 157 24.49 1.36 8.34
C VAL A 157 25.03 0.01 8.78
N TYR A 158 24.91 -1.02 7.95
CA TYR A 158 25.38 -2.37 8.26
C TYR A 158 26.81 -2.65 7.79
N GLY A 159 27.43 -1.73 7.05
CA GLY A 159 28.83 -1.84 6.63
C GLY A 159 29.10 -2.89 5.54
N TRP A 160 28.07 -3.35 4.83
CA TRP A 160 28.26 -4.33 3.74
C TRP A 160 28.97 -3.69 2.56
N ASN A 161 29.75 -4.48 1.81
CA ASN A 161 30.28 -4.03 0.53
C ASN A 161 29.12 -3.70 -0.42
N PHE A 162 29.17 -2.54 -1.06
CA PHE A 162 28.14 -2.07 -1.99
C PHE A 162 27.81 -3.10 -3.08
N LEU A 163 28.82 -3.77 -3.65
CA LEU A 163 28.60 -4.80 -4.67
C LEU A 163 27.82 -6.00 -4.13
N VAL A 164 28.11 -6.42 -2.90
CA VAL A 164 27.44 -7.58 -2.28
C VAL A 164 25.99 -7.22 -1.93
N ALA A 165 25.76 -6.03 -1.36
CA ALA A 165 24.42 -5.52 -1.07
C ALA A 165 23.58 -5.37 -2.34
N PHE A 166 24.17 -4.81 -3.40
CA PHE A 166 23.51 -4.66 -4.69
C PHE A 166 23.17 -6.02 -5.31
N CYS A 167 24.14 -6.94 -5.43
CA CYS A 167 23.92 -8.26 -6.01
C CYS A 167 22.83 -9.07 -5.29
N CYS A 168 22.75 -8.95 -3.97
CA CYS A 168 21.72 -9.61 -3.16
C CYS A 168 20.30 -9.10 -3.49
N LEU A 169 20.17 -7.81 -3.85
CA LEU A 169 18.88 -7.15 -4.09
C LEU A 169 18.50 -7.03 -5.57
N ILE A 170 19.41 -7.37 -6.50
CA ILE A 170 19.14 -7.41 -7.95
C ILE A 170 17.87 -8.19 -8.30
N PRO A 171 17.61 -9.41 -7.76
CA PRO A 171 16.41 -10.16 -8.13
C PRO A 171 15.12 -9.39 -7.80
N PHE A 172 15.07 -8.71 -6.66
CA PHE A 172 13.94 -7.87 -6.27
C PHE A 172 13.79 -6.66 -7.18
N MET A 173 14.90 -5.98 -7.51
CA MET A 173 14.87 -4.85 -8.45
C MET A 173 14.40 -5.26 -9.85
N ILE A 174 14.76 -6.45 -10.32
CA ILE A 174 14.29 -6.96 -11.62
C ILE A 174 12.78 -7.20 -11.57
N VAL A 175 12.27 -7.85 -10.53
CA VAL A 175 10.82 -8.10 -10.40
C VAL A 175 10.04 -6.79 -10.29
N ASP A 176 10.45 -5.89 -9.38
CA ASP A 176 9.78 -4.60 -9.20
C ASP A 176 9.88 -3.74 -10.47
N GLY A 177 11.06 -3.72 -11.11
CA GLY A 177 11.31 -2.96 -12.32
C GLY A 177 10.51 -3.48 -13.51
N THR A 178 10.45 -4.80 -13.73
CA THR A 178 9.66 -5.39 -14.80
C THR A 178 8.16 -5.18 -14.61
N LEU A 179 7.66 -5.29 -13.37
CA LEU A 179 6.25 -5.00 -13.06
C LEU A 179 5.92 -3.51 -13.26
N LEU A 180 6.83 -2.61 -12.87
CA LEU A 180 6.66 -1.17 -13.05
C LEU A 180 6.64 -0.81 -14.53
N VAL A 181 7.62 -1.30 -15.31
CA VAL A 181 7.69 -1.10 -16.77
C VAL A 181 6.43 -1.66 -17.43
N SER A 182 5.98 -2.86 -17.05
CA SER A 182 4.77 -3.46 -17.63
C SER A 182 3.51 -2.64 -17.34
N ASN A 183 3.34 -2.13 -16.11
CA ASN A 183 2.20 -1.30 -15.76
C ASN A 183 2.23 0.07 -16.43
N LEU A 184 3.42 0.67 -16.57
CA LEU A 184 3.58 1.93 -17.31
C LEU A 184 3.27 1.74 -18.80
N TYR A 185 3.85 0.72 -19.44
CA TYR A 185 3.63 0.46 -20.87
C TYR A 185 2.17 0.09 -21.20
N MET A 186 1.50 -0.74 -20.40
CA MET A 186 0.11 -1.14 -20.67
C MET A 186 -0.94 -0.07 -20.33
N LYS A 187 -0.61 0.96 -19.53
CA LYS A 187 -1.60 1.94 -19.03
C LYS A 187 -1.33 3.40 -19.42
N MET A 188 -0.29 3.67 -20.21
CA MET A 188 -0.04 5.00 -20.79
C MET A 188 -1.18 5.46 -21.70
N ASP A 189 -1.92 4.55 -22.34
CA ASP A 189 -3.02 4.90 -23.25
C ASP A 189 -4.34 5.26 -22.53
N GLU A 190 -4.51 4.92 -21.25
CA GLU A 190 -5.84 4.95 -20.61
C GLU A 190 -5.97 5.67 -19.26
N ASN A 191 -4.93 6.37 -18.74
CA ASN A 191 -4.97 7.39 -17.63
C ASN A 191 -3.69 7.42 -16.74
N GLY A 192 -2.54 6.88 -17.20
CA GLY A 192 -1.30 6.78 -16.41
C GLY A 192 -0.56 8.08 -16.05
N TRP A 193 -1.12 9.26 -16.36
CA TRP A 193 -0.42 10.55 -16.31
C TRP A 193 -0.52 11.24 -14.93
N VAL A 194 -1.44 10.80 -14.07
CA VAL A 194 -1.62 11.40 -12.72
C VAL A 194 -0.60 10.85 -11.71
N THR A 195 0.09 9.75 -12.03
CA THR A 195 1.09 9.09 -11.16
C THR A 195 2.54 9.51 -11.42
N LEU A 196 2.76 10.38 -12.40
CA LEU A 196 4.05 11.00 -12.74
C LEU A 196 4.12 12.39 -12.12
#